data_AF-A0A956R0L5-F1
#
_entry.id   AF-A0A956R0L5-F1
#
_cell.length_a   1.000
_cell.length_b   1.000
_cell.length_c   1.000
_cell.angle_alpha   90.00
_cell.angle_beta   90.00
_cell.angle_gamma   90.00
#
_symmetry.space_group_name_H-M   'P 1'
#
loop_
_entity.id
_entity.type
_entity.pdbx_description
1 polymer ?
#
loop_
_entity_poly.entity_id
_entity_poly.type
_entity_poly.pdbx_seq_one_letter_code
_entity_poly.pdbx_strand_id
1 'polypeptide(L)'
;TILAEAGFAIEEAMGPERVPFAPPKTEITRWLDAHALYLLPVDAHPALAERLSDASMLAEVQGLEARMSSPLFSVSGEQPRRDPLALAQLTAREAGRFGHVAATPGSDEPQVGANGDLLAASGDRALVQLVSTRTPALLLEDLRAALGDLPVEVAIVDPQLREQAAREDVGEDAGPLLLACLAALTLLASLALRRLGPVLVLVICLASV
;
A
#
# COMPACT_ATOMS: atom_id res chain seq x y z
N THR A 1 11.65 14.62 4.52
CA THR A 1 11.71 13.65 5.64
C THR A 1 12.60 12.50 5.20
N ILE A 2 13.25 11.80 6.13
CA ILE A 2 14.18 10.70 5.82
C ILE A 2 13.53 9.64 4.90
N LEU A 3 12.26 9.31 5.13
CA LEU A 3 11.51 8.38 4.26
C LEU A 3 11.24 8.92 2.84
N ALA A 4 11.09 10.24 2.69
CA ALA A 4 10.94 10.84 1.36
C ALA A 4 12.27 10.81 0.58
N GLU A 5 13.39 11.03 1.26
CA GLU A 5 14.74 10.90 0.68
C GLU A 5 15.02 9.45 0.29
N ALA A 6 14.69 8.49 1.17
CA ALA A 6 14.77 7.06 0.88
C ALA A 6 13.88 6.67 -0.32
N GLY A 7 12.65 7.20 -0.37
CA GLY A 7 11.73 6.97 -1.49
C GLY A 7 12.25 7.51 -2.82
N PHE A 8 13.02 8.62 -2.80
CA PHE A 8 13.65 9.18 -4.00
C PHE A 8 14.85 8.34 -4.45
N ALA A 9 15.71 7.92 -3.50
CA ALA A 9 16.85 7.06 -3.79
C ALA A 9 16.42 5.70 -4.38
N ILE A 10 15.33 5.12 -3.85
CA ILE A 10 14.73 3.91 -4.41
C ILE A 10 14.17 4.15 -5.82
N GLU A 11 13.56 5.32 -6.07
CA GLU A 11 13.08 5.69 -7.41
C GLU A 11 14.22 5.76 -8.42
N GLU A 12 15.31 6.42 -8.05
CA GLU A 12 16.48 6.60 -8.90
C GLU A 12 17.14 5.26 -9.25
N ALA A 13 17.24 4.36 -8.27
CA ALA A 13 17.87 3.07 -8.47
C ALA A 13 16.96 2.05 -9.18
N MET A 14 15.67 1.98 -8.81
CA MET A 14 14.76 0.93 -9.28
C MET A 14 13.89 1.35 -10.46
N GLY A 15 13.71 2.66 -10.67
CA GLY A 15 12.99 3.27 -11.78
C GLY A 15 11.71 2.52 -12.18
N PRO A 16 11.69 1.84 -13.34
CA PRO A 16 10.50 1.18 -13.89
C PRO A 16 10.00 -0.02 -13.06
N GLU A 17 10.81 -0.57 -12.16
CA GLU A 17 10.37 -1.67 -11.29
C GLU A 17 9.49 -1.20 -10.15
N ARG A 18 9.48 0.10 -9.83
CA ARG A 18 8.59 0.65 -8.81
C ARG A 18 7.19 0.83 -9.36
N VAL A 19 6.21 0.30 -8.63
CA VAL A 19 4.79 0.41 -8.99
C VAL A 19 4.04 1.12 -7.85
N PRO A 20 3.15 2.08 -8.15
CA PRO A 20 2.38 2.74 -7.11
C PRO A 20 1.30 1.80 -6.53
N PHE A 21 1.16 1.76 -5.20
CA PHE A 21 0.06 1.04 -4.54
C PHE A 21 -1.28 1.75 -4.73
N ALA A 22 -1.25 3.07 -4.71
CA ALA A 22 -2.39 3.93 -4.93
C ALA A 22 -2.03 4.97 -5.99
N PRO A 23 -3.00 5.44 -6.81
CA PRO A 23 -2.74 6.49 -7.78
C PRO A 23 -2.02 7.68 -7.11
N PRO A 24 -0.93 8.19 -7.70
CA PRO A 24 -0.25 9.37 -7.18
C PRO A 24 -1.25 10.52 -6.97
N LYS A 25 -1.07 11.31 -5.89
CA LYS A 25 -2.00 12.40 -5.53
C LYS A 25 -2.28 13.33 -6.71
N THR A 26 -1.27 13.64 -7.51
CA THR A 26 -1.39 14.53 -8.67
C THR A 26 -2.22 13.92 -9.80
N GLU A 27 -2.06 12.62 -10.06
CA GLU A 27 -2.82 11.90 -11.08
C GLU A 27 -4.28 11.72 -10.69
N ILE A 28 -4.54 11.38 -9.42
CA ILE A 28 -5.92 11.26 -8.96
C ILE A 28 -6.64 12.59 -8.94
N THR A 29 -5.99 13.68 -8.52
CA THR A 29 -6.61 15.00 -8.61
C THR A 29 -6.93 15.33 -10.07
N ARG A 30 -6.00 15.09 -11.01
CA ARG A 30 -6.28 15.30 -12.45
C ARG A 30 -7.44 14.45 -12.96
N TRP A 31 -7.52 13.18 -12.54
CA TRP A 31 -8.59 12.29 -12.95
C TRP A 31 -9.94 12.73 -12.37
N LEU A 32 -9.97 13.07 -11.08
CA LEU A 32 -11.15 13.58 -10.40
C LEU A 32 -11.64 14.89 -11.03
N ASP A 33 -10.74 15.80 -11.37
CA ASP A 33 -11.09 17.04 -12.07
C ASP A 33 -11.72 16.74 -13.43
N ALA A 34 -11.14 15.81 -14.20
CA ALA A 34 -11.64 15.44 -15.52
C ALA A 34 -13.02 14.75 -15.47
N HIS A 35 -13.36 14.11 -14.35
CA HIS A 35 -14.60 13.36 -14.17
C HIS A 35 -15.55 13.98 -13.14
N ALA A 36 -15.27 15.21 -12.68
CA ALA A 36 -15.99 15.82 -11.56
C ALA A 36 -17.52 15.87 -11.78
N LEU A 37 -17.95 16.21 -13.01
CA LEU A 37 -19.37 16.25 -13.36
C LEU A 37 -20.03 14.87 -13.41
N TYR A 38 -19.29 13.82 -13.78
CA TYR A 38 -19.80 12.44 -13.81
C TYR A 38 -19.91 11.82 -12.43
N LEU A 39 -19.02 12.22 -11.52
CA LEU A 39 -18.95 11.72 -10.15
C LEU A 39 -19.81 12.53 -9.17
N LEU A 40 -20.48 13.59 -9.65
CA LEU A 40 -21.31 14.44 -8.82
C LEU A 40 -22.57 13.68 -8.39
N PRO A 41 -22.88 13.61 -7.08
CA PRO A 41 -24.08 12.95 -6.61
C PRO A 41 -25.31 13.79 -6.97
N VAL A 42 -26.45 13.12 -7.16
CA VAL A 42 -27.73 13.78 -7.51
C VAL A 42 -28.09 14.86 -6.49
N ASP A 43 -27.77 14.65 -5.22
CA ASP A 43 -28.03 15.60 -4.12
C ASP A 43 -27.26 16.92 -4.28
N ALA A 44 -26.16 16.94 -5.04
CA ALA A 44 -25.38 18.15 -5.32
C ALA A 44 -25.79 18.86 -6.63
N HIS A 45 -26.72 18.29 -7.41
CA HIS A 45 -27.21 18.89 -8.65
C HIS A 45 -27.86 20.28 -8.46
N PRO A 46 -28.62 20.56 -7.39
CA PRO A 46 -29.15 21.91 -7.17
C PRO A 46 -28.06 22.97 -7.00
N ALA A 47 -26.99 22.64 -6.26
CA ALA A 47 -25.84 23.54 -6.08
C ALA A 47 -25.05 23.71 -7.38
N LEU A 48 -24.92 22.66 -8.20
CA LEU A 48 -24.36 22.76 -9.54
C LEU A 48 -25.20 23.70 -10.43
N ALA A 49 -26.52 23.56 -10.40
CA ALA A 49 -27.43 24.39 -11.19
C ALA A 49 -27.34 25.87 -10.80
N GLU A 50 -27.22 26.17 -9.50
CA GLU A 50 -26.98 27.53 -9.01
C GLU A 50 -25.66 28.10 -9.55
N ARG A 51 -24.57 27.33 -9.51
CA ARG A 51 -23.26 27.76 -10.04
C ARG A 51 -23.26 27.95 -11.56
N LEU A 52 -24.09 27.20 -12.28
CA LEU A 52 -24.30 27.33 -13.73
C LEU A 52 -25.36 28.38 -14.09
N SER A 53 -25.91 29.13 -13.13
CA SER A 53 -26.84 30.22 -13.42
C SER A 53 -26.13 31.37 -14.17
N ASP A 54 -26.86 32.05 -15.04
CA ASP A 54 -26.32 33.18 -15.82
C ASP A 54 -25.68 34.26 -14.93
N ALA A 55 -26.31 34.55 -13.78
CA ALA A 55 -25.79 35.51 -12.81
C ALA A 55 -24.46 35.06 -12.20
N SER A 56 -24.31 33.79 -11.86
CA SER A 56 -23.08 33.24 -11.28
C SER A 56 -21.96 33.17 -12.31
N MET A 57 -22.28 32.75 -13.55
CA MET A 57 -21.31 32.73 -14.64
C MET A 57 -20.80 34.13 -14.97
N LEU A 58 -21.68 35.13 -15.03
CA LEU A 58 -21.27 36.53 -15.25
C LEU A 58 -20.40 37.05 -14.10
N ALA A 59 -20.76 36.75 -12.86
CA ALA A 59 -19.97 37.16 -11.69
C ALA A 59 -18.57 36.53 -11.69
N GLU A 60 -18.44 35.26 -12.05
CA GLU A 60 -17.12 34.60 -12.14
C GLU A 60 -16.27 35.12 -13.29
N VAL A 61 -16.87 35.42 -14.45
CA VAL A 61 -16.14 36.05 -15.57
C VAL A 61 -15.61 37.42 -15.15
N GLN A 62 -16.45 38.27 -14.55
CA GLN A 62 -16.04 39.59 -14.07
C GLN A 62 -14.97 39.50 -12.97
N GLY A 63 -15.12 38.55 -12.04
CA GLY A 63 -14.13 38.27 -11.01
C GLY A 63 -12.79 37.81 -11.61
N LEU A 64 -12.84 36.95 -12.63
CA LEU A 64 -11.64 36.49 -13.33
C LEU A 64 -10.95 37.62 -14.09
N GLU A 65 -11.68 38.47 -14.80
CA GLU A 65 -11.13 39.64 -15.47
C GLU A 65 -10.46 40.59 -14.47
N ALA A 66 -11.10 40.85 -13.33
CA ALA A 66 -10.53 41.66 -12.26
C ALA A 66 -9.25 41.04 -11.69
N ARG A 67 -9.22 39.71 -11.47
CA ARG A 67 -8.04 39.00 -11.00
C ARG A 67 -6.91 38.99 -12.03
N MET A 68 -7.22 38.75 -13.31
CA MET A 68 -6.25 38.79 -14.41
C MET A 68 -5.64 40.17 -14.63
N SER A 69 -6.36 41.24 -14.27
CA SER A 69 -5.81 42.59 -14.28
C SER A 69 -4.75 42.84 -13.19
N SER A 70 -4.66 41.94 -12.20
CA SER A 70 -3.67 42.01 -11.14
C SER A 70 -2.31 41.49 -11.60
N PRO A 71 -1.20 42.23 -11.36
CA PRO A 71 0.16 41.76 -11.64
C PRO A 71 0.57 40.55 -10.78
N LEU A 72 -0.18 40.22 -9.72
CA LEU A 72 0.07 39.05 -8.87
C LEU A 72 -0.65 37.79 -9.37
N PHE A 73 -1.47 37.86 -10.41
CA PHE A 73 -2.24 36.74 -10.92
C PHE A 73 -1.37 35.55 -11.38
N SER A 74 -0.18 35.83 -11.92
CA SER A 74 0.76 34.78 -12.33
C SER A 74 1.42 34.06 -11.16
N VAL A 75 1.39 34.63 -9.96
CA VAL A 75 2.07 34.12 -8.75
C VAL A 75 1.08 33.57 -7.71
N SER A 76 -0.22 33.89 -7.82
CA SER A 76 -1.24 33.45 -6.85
C SER A 76 -1.45 31.93 -6.83
N GLY A 77 -0.95 31.20 -7.82
CA GLY A 77 -1.14 29.76 -7.94
C GLY A 77 -2.57 29.34 -8.29
N GLU A 78 -3.47 30.30 -8.52
CA GLU A 78 -4.82 30.03 -8.99
C GLU A 78 -4.79 29.42 -10.39
N GLN A 79 -5.52 28.33 -10.61
CA GLN A 79 -5.69 27.69 -11.92
C GLN A 79 -7.16 27.80 -12.37
N PRO A 80 -7.68 29.00 -12.67
CA PRO A 80 -9.08 29.19 -13.05
C PRO A 80 -9.46 28.45 -14.34
N ARG A 81 -8.48 28.07 -15.17
CA ARG A 81 -8.70 27.18 -16.32
C ARG A 81 -9.11 25.77 -15.92
N ARG A 82 -8.70 25.31 -14.74
CA ARG A 82 -8.87 23.94 -14.28
C ARG A 82 -10.19 23.75 -13.55
N ASP A 83 -10.60 24.75 -12.77
CA ASP A 83 -11.88 24.73 -12.06
C ASP A 83 -12.49 26.14 -11.94
N PRO A 84 -13.09 26.69 -13.02
CA PRO A 84 -13.58 28.07 -13.05
C PRO A 84 -14.79 28.32 -12.14
N LEU A 85 -15.56 27.27 -11.81
CA LEU A 85 -16.76 27.35 -10.99
C LEU A 85 -16.56 26.69 -9.62
N ALA A 86 -15.30 26.45 -9.23
CA ALA A 86 -14.91 25.77 -8.00
C ALA A 86 -15.62 24.42 -7.76
N LEU A 87 -16.01 23.71 -8.83
CA LEU A 87 -16.77 22.45 -8.84
C LEU A 87 -16.11 21.37 -7.96
N ALA A 88 -14.78 21.41 -7.80
CA ALA A 88 -14.06 20.53 -6.89
C ALA A 88 -14.58 20.61 -5.44
N GLN A 89 -15.14 21.75 -5.01
CA GLN A 89 -15.76 21.90 -3.69
C GLN A 89 -17.05 21.08 -3.55
N LEU A 90 -17.78 20.87 -4.65
CA LEU A 90 -18.99 20.05 -4.65
C LEU A 90 -18.66 18.56 -4.64
N THR A 91 -17.50 18.16 -5.16
CA THR A 91 -17.05 16.77 -5.24
C THR A 91 -16.06 16.37 -4.14
N ALA A 92 -15.52 17.31 -3.36
CA ALA A 92 -14.49 17.06 -2.33
C ALA A 92 -14.90 16.00 -1.30
N ARG A 93 -16.18 15.97 -0.90
CA ARG A 93 -16.71 14.95 0.03
C ARG A 93 -16.79 13.56 -0.59
N GLU A 94 -17.06 13.49 -1.89
CA GLU A 94 -17.24 12.24 -2.63
C GLU A 94 -15.91 11.69 -3.17
N ALA A 95 -14.91 12.54 -3.42
CA ALA A 95 -13.55 12.13 -3.77
C ALA A 95 -12.95 11.16 -2.72
N GLY A 96 -13.26 11.37 -1.44
CA GLY A 96 -12.89 10.44 -0.36
C GLY A 96 -13.68 9.13 -0.35
N ARG A 97 -14.90 9.08 -0.93
CA ARG A 97 -15.73 7.88 -1.02
C ARG A 97 -15.31 6.92 -2.12
N PHE A 98 -14.63 7.39 -3.17
CA PHE A 98 -14.11 6.54 -4.23
C PHE A 98 -12.90 5.67 -3.79
N GLY A 99 -12.58 5.61 -2.49
CA GLY A 99 -11.59 4.70 -1.92
C GLY A 99 -10.14 4.97 -2.34
N HIS A 100 -9.92 6.02 -3.13
CA HIS A 100 -8.64 6.26 -3.77
C HIS A 100 -7.85 7.44 -3.19
N VAL A 101 -8.37 8.15 -2.19
CA VAL A 101 -7.66 9.32 -1.64
C VAL A 101 -7.65 9.21 -0.13
N ALA A 102 -6.47 8.81 0.37
CA ALA A 102 -5.89 9.04 1.69
C ALA A 102 -6.84 9.06 2.90
N ALA A 103 -6.45 8.30 3.93
CA ALA A 103 -6.75 8.56 5.32
C ALA A 103 -7.02 10.06 5.60
N THR A 104 -8.16 10.35 6.23
CA THR A 104 -8.51 11.72 6.63
C THR A 104 -7.34 12.33 7.40
N PRO A 105 -6.88 13.56 7.13
CA PRO A 105 -5.77 14.16 7.87
C PRO A 105 -6.01 14.08 9.39
N GLY A 106 -5.14 13.36 10.10
CA GLY A 106 -5.27 13.11 11.54
C GLY A 106 -5.95 11.78 11.92
N SER A 107 -6.29 10.90 10.97
CA SER A 107 -6.65 9.52 11.26
C SER A 107 -5.41 8.62 11.35
N ASP A 108 -5.54 7.50 12.07
CA ASP A 108 -4.50 6.47 12.21
C ASP A 108 -4.34 5.58 10.97
N GLU A 109 -5.01 5.92 9.87
CA GLU A 109 -4.99 5.14 8.63
C GLU A 109 -3.75 5.47 7.77
N PRO A 110 -3.26 4.52 6.94
CA PRO A 110 -2.14 4.78 6.04
C PRO A 110 -2.40 5.92 5.06
N GLN A 111 -1.42 6.78 4.89
CA GLN A 111 -1.46 7.91 3.95
C GLN A 111 -0.76 7.55 2.64
N VAL A 112 -1.26 8.09 1.53
CA VAL A 112 -0.60 7.93 0.22
C VAL A 112 0.46 9.02 0.03
N GLY A 113 1.69 8.59 -0.24
CA GLY A 113 2.83 9.44 -0.56
C GLY A 113 2.73 10.09 -1.95
N ALA A 114 3.67 10.97 -2.29
CA ALA A 114 3.68 11.65 -3.58
C ALA A 114 3.79 10.67 -4.76
N ASN A 115 4.52 9.57 -4.57
CA ASN A 115 4.82 8.57 -5.60
C ASN A 115 3.84 7.38 -5.58
N GLY A 116 2.77 7.46 -4.79
CA GLY A 116 1.79 6.38 -4.66
C GLY A 116 2.17 5.27 -3.65
N ASP A 117 3.23 5.47 -2.85
CA ASP A 117 3.58 4.56 -1.75
C ASP A 117 2.63 4.73 -0.56
N LEU A 118 2.55 3.69 0.27
CA LEU A 118 1.78 3.77 1.52
C LEU A 118 2.71 4.18 2.66
N LEU A 119 2.40 5.29 3.31
CA LEU A 119 3.08 5.81 4.48
C LEU A 119 2.22 5.50 5.71
N ALA A 120 2.84 5.03 6.79
CA ALA A 120 2.14 4.90 8.07
C ALA A 120 1.71 6.29 8.57
N ALA A 121 0.59 6.36 9.31
CA ALA A 121 0.12 7.61 9.92
C ALA A 121 1.15 8.26 10.85
N SER A 122 1.95 7.43 11.52
CA SER A 122 3.11 7.80 12.34
C SER A 122 4.28 8.42 11.57
N GLY A 123 4.35 8.20 10.25
CA GLY A 123 5.44 8.69 9.39
C GLY A 123 6.79 8.02 9.62
N ASP A 124 6.84 6.92 10.38
CA ASP A 124 8.05 6.12 10.67
C ASP A 124 8.28 4.98 9.68
N ARG A 125 7.25 4.60 8.90
CA ARG A 125 7.30 3.47 7.95
C ARG A 125 6.70 3.84 6.61
N ALA A 126 7.29 3.27 5.57
CA ALA A 126 6.80 3.33 4.19
C ALA A 126 6.75 1.91 3.62
N LEU A 127 5.69 1.61 2.88
CA LEU A 127 5.56 0.40 2.07
C LEU A 127 5.65 0.80 0.61
N VAL A 128 6.65 0.26 -0.09
CA VAL A 128 6.93 0.49 -1.51
C VAL A 128 6.72 -0.81 -2.27
N GLN A 129 5.99 -0.76 -3.38
CA GLN A 129 5.79 -1.93 -4.23
C GLN A 129 6.84 -1.97 -5.33
N LEU A 130 7.47 -3.12 -5.50
CA LEU A 130 8.42 -3.38 -6.56
C LEU A 130 7.96 -4.62 -7.35
N VAL A 131 8.01 -4.54 -8.67
CA VAL A 131 7.83 -5.66 -9.58
C VAL A 131 9.20 -5.96 -10.19
N SER A 132 9.84 -6.99 -9.67
CA SER A 132 11.19 -7.40 -10.07
C SER A 132 11.23 -8.87 -10.45
N THR A 133 12.13 -9.21 -11.37
CA THR A 133 12.48 -10.60 -11.68
C THR A 133 13.70 -11.09 -10.88
N ARG A 134 14.33 -10.21 -10.10
CA ARG A 134 15.49 -10.52 -9.25
C ARG A 134 15.07 -11.37 -8.06
N THR A 135 16.02 -12.14 -7.52
CA THR A 135 15.80 -12.84 -6.25
C THR A 135 15.71 -11.81 -5.11
N PRO A 136 14.94 -12.09 -4.05
CA PRO A 136 14.80 -11.18 -2.92
C PRO A 136 16.14 -10.80 -2.28
N ALA A 137 17.12 -11.71 -2.22
CA ALA A 137 18.44 -11.43 -1.66
C ALA A 137 19.20 -10.36 -2.45
N LEU A 138 19.22 -10.48 -3.79
CA LEU A 138 19.86 -9.49 -4.67
C LEU A 138 19.11 -8.15 -4.63
N LEU A 139 17.77 -8.19 -4.64
CA LEU A 139 16.96 -6.98 -4.53
C LEU A 139 17.23 -6.24 -3.22
N LEU A 140 17.41 -6.96 -2.11
CA LEU A 140 17.72 -6.36 -0.82
C LEU A 140 19.11 -5.71 -0.79
N GLU A 141 20.10 -6.34 -1.43
CA GLU A 141 21.44 -5.77 -1.59
C GLU A 141 21.40 -4.49 -2.42
N ASP A 142 20.71 -4.51 -3.56
CA ASP A 142 20.54 -3.36 -4.43
C ASP A 142 19.81 -2.20 -3.74
N LEU A 143 18.76 -2.50 -2.96
CA LEU A 143 18.03 -1.50 -2.18
C LEU A 143 18.90 -0.89 -1.07
N ARG A 144 19.70 -1.70 -0.38
CA ARG A 144 20.65 -1.20 0.63
C ARG A 144 21.72 -0.32 0.00
N ALA A 145 22.24 -0.72 -1.16
CA ALA A 145 23.20 0.08 -1.91
C ALA A 145 22.59 1.42 -2.35
N ALA A 146 21.33 1.42 -2.81
CA ALA A 146 20.63 2.63 -3.20
C ALA A 146 20.38 3.59 -2.03
N LEU A 147 20.05 3.06 -0.85
CA LEU A 147 19.80 3.88 0.34
C LEU A 147 21.07 4.40 1.01
N GLY A 148 22.23 3.76 0.78
CA GLY A 148 23.51 4.18 1.31
C GLY A 148 23.49 4.31 2.85
N ASP A 149 23.88 5.49 3.34
CA ASP A 149 23.97 5.80 4.78
C ASP A 149 22.67 6.35 5.39
N LEU A 150 21.55 6.30 4.66
CA LEU A 150 20.27 6.73 5.22
C LEU A 150 19.88 5.84 6.42
N PRO A 151 19.43 6.40 7.55
CA PRO A 151 19.09 5.66 8.76
C PRO A 151 17.71 4.98 8.62
N VAL A 152 17.59 4.08 7.65
CA VAL A 152 16.36 3.37 7.31
C VAL A 152 16.65 1.88 7.23
N GLU A 153 15.83 1.09 7.92
CA GLU A 153 15.86 -0.36 7.82
C GLU A 153 14.97 -0.83 6.67
N VAL A 154 15.48 -1.74 5.84
CA VAL A 154 14.74 -2.33 4.72
C VAL A 154 14.44 -3.80 5.03
N ALA A 155 13.18 -4.16 4.85
CA ALA A 155 12.71 -5.53 4.85
C ALA A 155 11.90 -5.79 3.57
N ILE A 156 12.13 -6.94 2.94
CA ILE A 156 11.34 -7.39 1.79
C ILE A 156 10.17 -8.22 2.30
N VAL A 157 8.97 -7.89 1.83
CA VAL A 157 7.76 -8.66 2.07
C VAL A 157 7.37 -9.35 0.77
N ASP A 158 7.74 -10.63 0.66
CA ASP A 158 7.40 -11.48 -0.49
C ASP A 158 6.52 -12.66 -0.01
N PRO A 159 5.32 -12.87 -0.59
CA PRO A 159 4.49 -14.04 -0.31
C PRO A 159 5.22 -15.36 -0.50
N GLN A 160 6.09 -15.47 -1.51
CA GLN A 160 6.84 -16.69 -1.81
C GLN A 160 7.88 -17.00 -0.74
N LEU A 161 8.57 -15.98 -0.21
CA LEU A 161 9.49 -16.15 0.91
C LEU A 161 8.76 -16.60 2.17
N ARG A 162 7.57 -16.05 2.44
CA ARG A 162 6.74 -16.49 3.58
C ARG A 162 6.30 -17.94 3.44
N GLU A 163 5.90 -18.36 2.25
CA GLU A 163 5.55 -19.76 2.00
C GLU A 163 6.76 -20.70 2.12
N GLN A 164 7.94 -20.27 1.67
CA GLN A 164 9.18 -21.04 1.81
C GLN A 164 9.56 -21.22 3.28
N ALA A 165 9.60 -20.13 4.05
CA ALA A 165 9.87 -20.17 5.48
C ALA A 165 8.86 -21.07 6.22
N ALA A 166 7.56 -20.95 5.91
CA ALA A 166 6.54 -21.81 6.52
C ALA A 166 6.73 -23.30 6.16
N ARG A 167 7.24 -23.63 4.96
CA ARG A 167 7.55 -25.02 4.58
C ARG A 167 8.80 -25.55 5.29
N GLU A 168 9.80 -24.70 5.47
CA GLU A 168 11.02 -25.03 6.21
C GLU A 168 10.70 -25.28 7.69
N ASP A 169 9.92 -24.40 8.32
CA ASP A 169 9.46 -24.55 9.71
C ASP A 169 8.68 -25.86 9.90
N VAL A 170 7.74 -26.17 8.99
CA VAL A 170 7.00 -27.44 9.02
C VAL A 170 7.93 -28.64 8.84
N GLY A 171 8.97 -28.51 8.02
CA GLY A 171 9.98 -29.56 7.81
C GLY A 171 10.83 -29.82 9.06
N GLU A 172 11.27 -28.77 9.76
CA GLU A 172 12.03 -28.89 10.99
C GLU A 172 11.21 -29.49 12.14
N ASP A 173 9.94 -29.11 12.25
CA ASP A 173 9.05 -29.61 13.31
C ASP A 173 8.47 -31.01 13.02
N ALA A 174 8.45 -31.45 11.76
CA ALA A 174 7.87 -32.74 11.38
C ALA A 174 8.63 -33.93 11.99
N GLY A 175 9.96 -33.90 12.02
CA GLY A 175 10.80 -34.95 12.60
C GLY A 175 10.51 -35.23 14.09
N PRO A 176 10.62 -34.23 14.98
CA PRO A 176 10.33 -34.40 16.40
C PRO A 176 8.86 -34.71 16.68
N LEU A 177 7.90 -34.16 15.92
CA LEU A 177 6.48 -34.51 16.04
C LEU A 177 6.21 -35.96 15.66
N LEU A 178 6.80 -36.45 14.56
CA LEU A 178 6.68 -37.85 14.15
C LEU A 178 7.27 -38.79 15.20
N LEU A 179 8.43 -38.46 15.76
CA LEU A 179 9.05 -39.20 16.85
C LEU A 179 8.17 -39.21 18.11
N ALA A 180 7.59 -38.07 18.50
CA ALA A 180 6.70 -37.96 19.64
C ALA A 180 5.41 -38.79 19.44
N CYS A 181 4.81 -38.72 18.25
CA CYS A 181 3.64 -39.52 17.87
C CYS A 181 3.96 -41.03 17.89
N LEU A 182 5.10 -41.43 17.32
CA LEU A 182 5.56 -42.82 17.33
C LEU A 182 5.76 -43.30 18.77
N ALA A 183 6.43 -42.51 19.61
CA ALA A 183 6.66 -42.84 21.02
C ALA A 183 5.34 -42.98 21.79
N ALA A 184 4.39 -42.05 21.60
CA ALA A 184 3.07 -42.10 22.21
C ALA A 184 2.27 -43.34 21.77
N LEU A 185 2.26 -43.66 20.47
CA LEU A 185 1.62 -44.86 19.93
C LEU A 185 2.26 -46.15 20.48
N THR A 186 3.58 -46.17 20.59
CA THR A 186 4.33 -47.31 21.16
C THR A 186 3.96 -47.52 22.64
N LEU A 187 3.83 -46.43 23.40
CA LEU A 187 3.45 -46.45 24.80
C LEU A 187 1.99 -46.91 24.98
N LEU A 188 1.07 -46.40 24.16
CA LEU A 188 -0.33 -46.83 24.13
C LEU A 188 -0.46 -48.33 23.77
N ALA A 189 0.25 -48.80 22.74
CA ALA A 189 0.26 -50.20 22.35
C ALA A 189 0.84 -51.10 23.45
N SER A 190 1.92 -50.67 24.10
CA SER A 190 2.53 -51.38 25.23
C SER A 190 1.58 -51.47 26.42
N LEU A 191 0.82 -50.40 26.70
CA LEU A 191 -0.17 -50.35 27.77
C LEU A 191 -1.37 -51.28 27.48
N ALA A 192 -1.87 -51.25 26.23
CA ALA A 192 -3.01 -52.06 25.79
C ALA A 192 -2.70 -53.56 25.78
N LEU A 193 -1.50 -53.94 25.31
CA LEU A 193 -1.08 -55.34 25.19
C LEU A 193 -0.41 -55.88 26.46
N ARG A 194 -0.12 -55.03 27.44
CA ARG A 194 0.62 -55.34 28.69
C ARG A 194 1.94 -56.09 28.45
N ARG A 195 2.56 -55.88 27.30
CA ARG A 195 3.80 -56.56 26.87
C ARG A 195 4.71 -55.59 26.13
N LEU A 196 5.82 -55.21 26.77
CA LEU A 196 6.78 -54.23 26.25
C LEU A 196 7.69 -54.80 25.14
N GLY A 197 8.17 -56.03 25.30
CA GLY A 197 9.13 -56.65 24.38
C GLY A 197 8.65 -56.80 22.93
N PRO A 198 7.48 -57.40 22.65
CA PRO A 198 7.03 -57.62 21.27
C PRO A 198 6.64 -56.32 20.55
N VAL A 199 6.17 -55.31 21.29
CA VAL A 199 5.81 -53.99 20.72
C VAL A 199 7.07 -53.23 20.28
N LEU A 200 8.14 -53.26 21.09
CA LEU A 200 9.42 -52.65 20.72
C LEU A 200 10.05 -53.32 19.48
N VAL A 201 10.00 -54.65 19.37
CA VAL A 201 10.52 -55.37 18.19
C VAL A 201 9.76 -54.95 16.93
N LEU A 202 8.43 -54.82 17.01
CA LEU A 202 7.61 -54.42 15.87
C LEU A 202 7.92 -52.98 15.42
N VAL A 203 8.10 -52.05 16.36
CA VAL A 203 8.48 -50.66 16.06
C VAL A 203 9.88 -50.58 15.45
N ILE A 204 10.85 -51.35 15.98
CA ILE A 204 12.20 -51.41 15.41
C ILE A 204 12.18 -51.99 14.00
N CYS A 205 11.42 -53.06 13.74
CA CYS A 205 11.27 -53.61 12.39
C CYS A 205 10.63 -52.63 11.41
N LEU A 206 9.65 -51.83 11.85
CA LEU A 206 9.01 -50.79 11.04
C LEU A 206 9.93 -49.60 10.77
N ALA A 207 10.81 -49.25 11.71
CA ALA A 207 11.79 -48.17 11.55
C ALA A 207 13.04 -48.57 10.74
N SER A 208 13.21 -49.87 10.45
CA SER A 208 14.36 -50.42 9.73
C SER A 208 14.13 -50.60 8.22
N VAL A 209 12.94 -50.23 7.72
CA VAL A 209 12.51 -50.30 6.32
C VAL A 209 12.39 -48.90 5.76
#